data_AF-A0A109IN42-F1
#
_entry.id   AF-A0A109IN42-F1
#
_cell.length_a   1.000
_cell.length_b   1.000
_cell.length_c   1.000
_cell.angle_alpha   90.00
_cell.angle_beta   90.00
_cell.angle_gamma   90.00
#
_symmetry.space_group_name_H-M   'P 1'
#
loop_
_entity.id
_entity.type
_entity.pdbx_description
1 polymer ?
#
loop_
_entity_poly.entity_id
_entity_poly.type
_entity_poly.pdbx_seq_one_letter_code
_entity_poly.pdbx_strand_id
1 'polypeptide(L)'
;MRELTSWSSGTADPEQFPYHVVVAEFNRVGKHFVDKELLARLARVRVQVTARTPAAHPLSAFLDVALDKWDARYDYRSYLALPLLPLPTTAPARPRDQVPAGQHAPATPDSQHAPAGADRQHGLAGPGAGDGGRRERDRLLVDLVADAVAFELAASAGVTDLLPEQRPGPTLVTKRCRLAVRAVFAALTRLGLAATVTDPDPVTAAVALHRLAVADRDPARELALRLSMLPVYVSHDEYLFIRVLQAYECLFVGVAEELRATITELATGRSRAAAARLAYARDLIGGAGALFSLLATMQPAAFRTFREYTEGASAIQSRSYKLMESLCRTPEPARLDSTAYRSVPEVRDLVRAGHQSIDQAYRAAVRDGRLRDADHTLVRQQMAAFAEAVLTWRRTHHRLAVRMLGSRSGTGYTEGTPYLAAVRSVPVFTAVSTDPRPTPTDPMGGHPE
;
A
#
# COMPACT_ATOMS: atom_id res chain seq x y z
N MET A 1 -19.98 -7.57 -25.52
CA MET A 1 -21.13 -8.28 -24.90
C MET A 1 -21.41 -9.67 -25.44
N ARG A 2 -21.34 -9.92 -26.76
CA ARG A 2 -21.59 -11.27 -27.34
C ARG A 2 -20.70 -12.37 -26.75
N GLU A 3 -19.42 -12.09 -26.53
CA GLU A 3 -18.48 -13.04 -25.94
C GLU A 3 -18.83 -13.42 -24.50
N LEU A 4 -19.26 -12.46 -23.67
CA LEU A 4 -19.73 -12.74 -22.31
C LEU A 4 -21.00 -13.62 -22.33
N THR A 5 -21.92 -13.35 -23.26
CA THR A 5 -23.10 -14.20 -23.47
C THR A 5 -22.70 -15.61 -23.91
N SER A 6 -21.80 -15.72 -24.89
CA SER A 6 -21.27 -17.00 -25.40
C SER A 6 -20.60 -17.82 -24.29
N TRP A 7 -19.72 -17.18 -23.52
CA TRP A 7 -19.04 -17.78 -22.37
C TRP A 7 -20.05 -18.31 -21.34
N SER A 8 -21.08 -17.51 -21.03
CA SER A 8 -22.12 -17.88 -20.05
C SER A 8 -23.01 -19.03 -20.52
N SER A 9 -23.19 -19.18 -21.84
CA SER A 9 -23.97 -20.27 -22.45
C SER A 9 -23.17 -21.55 -22.72
N GLY A 10 -21.83 -21.47 -22.69
CA GLY A 10 -20.91 -22.57 -22.96
C GLY A 10 -20.51 -23.35 -21.70
N THR A 11 -19.26 -23.80 -21.66
CA THR A 11 -18.69 -24.51 -20.50
C THR A 11 -18.52 -23.62 -19.27
N ALA A 12 -18.55 -22.28 -19.45
CA ALA A 12 -18.29 -21.27 -18.44
C ALA A 12 -16.98 -21.53 -17.66
N ASP A 13 -15.93 -21.84 -18.42
CA ASP A 13 -14.57 -22.04 -17.90
C ASP A 13 -13.98 -20.72 -17.38
N PRO A 14 -13.68 -20.59 -16.07
CA PRO A 14 -13.14 -19.37 -15.48
C PRO A 14 -11.84 -18.85 -16.11
N GLU A 15 -11.02 -19.72 -16.70
CA GLU A 15 -9.77 -19.32 -17.37
C GLU A 15 -10.03 -18.60 -18.71
N GLN A 16 -11.17 -18.87 -19.33
CA GLN A 16 -11.57 -18.30 -20.63
C GLN A 16 -12.51 -17.10 -20.48
N PHE A 17 -12.68 -16.57 -19.27
CA PHE A 17 -13.57 -15.45 -19.03
C PHE A 17 -13.14 -14.22 -19.86
N PRO A 18 -14.07 -13.55 -20.59
CA PRO A 18 -13.73 -12.44 -21.48
C PRO A 18 -13.52 -11.13 -20.70
N TYR A 19 -12.46 -11.06 -19.88
CA TYR A 19 -12.12 -9.89 -19.07
C TYR A 19 -12.05 -8.61 -19.89
N HIS A 20 -11.44 -8.67 -21.07
CA HIS A 20 -11.23 -7.50 -21.93
C HIS A 20 -12.55 -6.84 -22.33
N VAL A 21 -13.61 -7.61 -22.58
CA VAL A 21 -14.94 -7.07 -22.91
C VAL A 21 -15.55 -6.34 -21.71
N VAL A 22 -15.43 -6.93 -20.52
CA VAL A 22 -16.00 -6.35 -19.29
C VAL A 22 -15.24 -5.10 -18.89
N VAL A 23 -13.91 -5.18 -18.84
CA VAL A 23 -13.04 -4.04 -18.48
C VAL A 23 -13.18 -2.91 -19.50
N ALA A 24 -13.29 -3.22 -20.80
CA ALA A 24 -13.53 -2.20 -21.82
C ALA A 24 -14.84 -1.43 -21.56
N GLU A 25 -15.91 -2.12 -21.17
CA GLU A 25 -17.18 -1.46 -20.85
C GLU A 25 -17.06 -0.60 -19.59
N PHE A 26 -16.47 -1.13 -18.51
CA PHE A 26 -16.23 -0.36 -17.28
C PHE A 26 -15.39 0.90 -17.54
N ASN A 27 -14.36 0.78 -18.38
CA ASN A 27 -13.49 1.88 -18.77
C ASN A 27 -14.18 2.90 -19.70
N ARG A 28 -15.15 2.45 -20.51
CA ARG A 28 -15.90 3.30 -21.44
C ARG A 28 -16.86 4.23 -20.73
N VAL A 29 -17.55 3.74 -19.70
CA VAL A 29 -18.59 4.52 -19.00
C VAL A 29 -18.17 4.98 -17.59
N GLY A 30 -17.13 4.39 -17.02
CA GLY A 30 -16.81 4.51 -15.60
C GLY A 30 -17.64 3.56 -14.75
N LYS A 31 -17.01 2.95 -13.75
CA LYS A 31 -17.61 1.91 -12.89
C LYS A 31 -18.97 2.30 -12.30
N HIS A 32 -19.17 3.57 -11.96
CA HIS A 32 -20.43 4.05 -11.38
C HIS A 32 -21.59 4.02 -12.39
N PHE A 33 -21.30 4.07 -13.69
CA PHE A 33 -22.29 4.20 -14.78
C PHE A 33 -22.49 2.92 -15.59
N VAL A 34 -21.92 1.79 -15.14
CA VAL A 34 -22.12 0.50 -15.80
C VAL A 34 -23.59 0.11 -15.75
N ASP A 35 -24.11 -0.32 -16.89
CA ASP A 35 -25.53 -0.68 -17.04
C ASP A 35 -25.95 -1.82 -16.08
N LYS A 36 -27.15 -1.67 -15.50
CA LYS A 36 -27.70 -2.61 -14.51
C LYS A 36 -27.89 -4.01 -15.07
N GLU A 37 -28.17 -4.17 -16.36
CA GLU A 37 -28.30 -5.48 -17.00
C GLU A 37 -26.95 -6.20 -17.03
N LEU A 38 -25.87 -5.49 -17.38
CA LEU A 38 -24.52 -6.05 -17.32
C LEU A 38 -24.14 -6.43 -15.88
N LEU A 39 -24.39 -5.54 -14.90
CA LEU A 39 -24.12 -5.85 -13.48
C LEU A 39 -24.89 -7.09 -13.01
N ALA A 40 -26.18 -7.20 -13.35
CA ALA A 40 -26.99 -8.36 -13.01
C ALA A 40 -26.51 -9.65 -13.69
N ARG A 41 -25.96 -9.58 -14.91
CA ARG A 41 -25.33 -10.71 -15.59
C ARG A 41 -24.04 -11.13 -14.88
N LEU A 42 -23.15 -10.18 -14.57
CA LEU A 42 -21.90 -10.44 -13.84
C LEU A 42 -22.16 -11.02 -12.43
N ALA A 43 -23.20 -10.55 -11.75
CA ALA A 43 -23.62 -11.11 -10.46
C ALA A 43 -24.00 -12.60 -10.57
N ARG A 44 -24.71 -13.00 -11.64
CA ARG A 44 -25.01 -14.42 -11.92
C ARG A 44 -23.74 -15.21 -12.21
N VAL A 45 -22.81 -14.65 -12.98
CA VAL A 45 -21.50 -15.27 -13.24
C VAL A 45 -20.75 -15.50 -11.92
N ARG A 46 -20.72 -14.51 -11.02
CA ARG A 46 -20.05 -14.66 -9.71
C ARG A 46 -20.60 -15.83 -8.91
N VAL A 47 -21.93 -16.01 -8.87
CA VAL A 47 -22.57 -17.14 -8.19
C VAL A 47 -22.13 -18.47 -8.81
N GLN A 48 -22.12 -18.57 -10.14
CA GLN A 48 -21.70 -19.78 -10.86
C GLN A 48 -20.23 -20.12 -10.61
N VAL A 49 -19.33 -19.13 -10.67
CA VAL A 49 -17.90 -19.30 -10.44
C VAL A 49 -17.63 -19.73 -8.99
N THR A 50 -18.28 -19.08 -8.02
CA THR A 50 -18.12 -19.41 -6.59
C THR A 50 -18.57 -20.83 -6.27
N ALA A 51 -19.60 -21.34 -6.96
CA ALA A 51 -20.08 -22.71 -6.79
C ALA A 51 -19.11 -23.77 -7.36
N ARG A 52 -18.30 -23.41 -8.37
CA ARG A 52 -17.44 -24.34 -9.12
C ARG A 52 -15.98 -24.30 -8.68
N THR A 53 -15.51 -23.15 -8.18
CA THR A 53 -14.10 -22.90 -7.90
C THR A 53 -13.96 -22.19 -6.56
N PRO A 54 -12.91 -22.48 -5.76
CA PRO A 54 -12.66 -21.75 -4.52
C PRO A 54 -12.60 -20.22 -4.74
N ALA A 55 -12.99 -19.46 -3.72
CA ALA A 55 -13.02 -17.99 -3.71
C ALA A 55 -11.65 -17.30 -4.01
N ALA A 56 -10.56 -18.07 -4.09
CA ALA A 56 -9.21 -17.58 -4.42
C ALA A 56 -8.94 -17.47 -5.94
N HIS A 57 -9.91 -17.77 -6.81
CA HIS A 57 -9.71 -17.65 -8.26
C HIS A 57 -9.64 -16.17 -8.70
N PRO A 58 -8.74 -15.77 -9.64
CA PRO A 58 -8.64 -14.39 -10.13
C PRO A 58 -9.97 -13.79 -10.60
N LEU A 59 -10.81 -14.61 -11.23
CA LEU A 59 -12.16 -14.23 -11.65
C LEU A 59 -13.07 -13.85 -10.47
N SER A 60 -13.02 -14.60 -9.37
CA SER A 60 -13.84 -14.31 -8.18
C SER A 60 -13.45 -12.97 -7.57
N ALA A 61 -12.15 -12.74 -7.38
CA ALA A 61 -11.64 -11.47 -6.87
C ALA A 61 -11.99 -10.31 -7.82
N PHE A 62 -11.90 -10.52 -9.14
CA PHE A 62 -12.28 -9.50 -10.12
C PHE A 62 -13.75 -9.15 -10.03
N LEU A 63 -14.63 -10.15 -9.96
CA LEU A 63 -16.07 -9.93 -9.86
C LEU A 63 -16.46 -9.27 -8.54
N ASP A 64 -15.80 -9.60 -7.43
CA ASP A 64 -16.02 -8.92 -6.14
C ASP A 64 -15.63 -7.45 -6.19
N VAL A 65 -14.52 -7.12 -6.87
CA VAL A 65 -14.15 -5.73 -7.10
C VAL A 65 -15.11 -5.05 -8.07
N ALA A 66 -15.46 -5.68 -9.20
CA ALA A 66 -16.30 -5.07 -10.23
C ALA A 66 -17.74 -4.80 -9.74
N LEU A 67 -18.27 -5.64 -8.86
CA LEU A 67 -19.65 -5.59 -8.34
C LEU A 67 -19.77 -4.94 -6.96
N ASP A 68 -18.71 -4.37 -6.41
CA ASP A 68 -18.74 -3.76 -5.07
C ASP A 68 -19.82 -2.68 -4.88
N LYS A 69 -20.02 -1.80 -5.87
CA LYS A 69 -21.09 -0.78 -5.87
C LYS A 69 -22.47 -1.41 -5.99
N TRP A 70 -22.60 -2.43 -6.85
CA TRP A 70 -23.83 -3.21 -6.98
C TRP A 70 -24.24 -3.86 -5.66
N ASP A 71 -23.27 -4.33 -4.88
CA ASP A 71 -23.48 -4.95 -3.58
C ASP A 71 -23.57 -3.97 -2.40
N ALA A 72 -23.43 -2.65 -2.63
CA ALA A 72 -23.25 -1.63 -1.59
C ALA A 72 -22.08 -1.94 -0.62
N ARG A 73 -21.01 -2.56 -1.14
CA ARG A 73 -19.75 -2.89 -0.42
C ARG A 73 -18.56 -2.05 -0.90
N TYR A 74 -18.81 -1.03 -1.71
CA TYR A 74 -17.77 -0.17 -2.29
C TYR A 74 -17.00 0.58 -1.20
N ASP A 75 -15.68 0.42 -1.20
CA ASP A 75 -14.77 1.07 -0.26
C ASP A 75 -13.43 1.43 -0.94
N TYR A 76 -12.49 1.98 -0.17
CA TYR A 76 -11.14 2.29 -0.67
C TYR A 76 -10.39 1.07 -1.24
N ARG A 77 -10.54 -0.11 -0.62
CA ARG A 77 -9.81 -1.31 -1.01
C ARG A 77 -10.30 -1.82 -2.35
N SER A 78 -11.61 -1.80 -2.58
CA SER A 78 -12.24 -2.21 -3.83
C SER A 78 -12.14 -1.12 -4.91
N TYR A 79 -12.17 0.16 -4.53
CA TYR A 79 -11.90 1.28 -5.44
C TYR A 79 -10.52 1.18 -6.10
N LEU A 80 -9.49 0.88 -5.30
CA LEU A 80 -8.13 0.68 -5.80
C LEU A 80 -7.88 -0.74 -6.31
N ALA A 81 -8.90 -1.61 -6.31
CA ALA A 81 -8.79 -3.00 -6.73
C ALA A 81 -7.61 -3.75 -6.09
N LEU A 82 -7.28 -3.44 -4.84
CA LEU A 82 -6.10 -4.00 -4.14
C LEU A 82 -6.09 -5.54 -4.09
N PRO A 83 -7.23 -6.25 -3.95
CA PRO A 83 -7.24 -7.72 -3.99
C PRO A 83 -6.74 -8.33 -5.31
N LEU A 84 -6.68 -7.56 -6.39
CA LEU A 84 -6.22 -8.02 -7.71
C LEU A 84 -4.72 -7.82 -7.91
N LEU A 85 -4.09 -6.97 -7.10
CA LEU A 85 -2.67 -6.71 -7.19
C LEU A 85 -1.89 -7.75 -6.39
N PRO A 86 -0.69 -8.15 -6.85
CA PRO A 86 0.19 -9.07 -6.11
C PRO A 86 0.91 -8.32 -4.99
N LEU A 87 0.14 -7.68 -4.10
CA LEU A 87 0.68 -7.05 -2.91
C LEU A 87 1.25 -8.14 -1.99
N PRO A 88 2.47 -7.99 -1.46
CA PRO A 88 3.03 -8.92 -0.49
C PRO A 88 2.03 -9.19 0.63
N THR A 89 1.78 -10.46 0.93
CA THR A 89 0.68 -10.83 1.81
C THR A 89 1.00 -10.41 3.24
N THR A 90 0.36 -9.36 3.73
CA THR A 90 0.37 -8.96 5.15
C THR A 90 -0.60 -9.82 5.98
N ALA A 91 -0.54 -11.14 5.78
CA ALA A 91 -1.28 -12.05 6.66
C ALA A 91 -0.81 -11.81 8.09
N PRO A 92 -1.71 -11.61 9.05
CA PRO A 92 -1.29 -11.64 10.45
C PRO A 92 -0.66 -13.02 10.69
N ALA A 93 0.58 -13.05 11.19
CA ALA A 93 1.19 -14.27 11.69
C ALA A 93 0.16 -14.99 12.57
N ARG A 94 -0.11 -16.26 12.28
CA ARG A 94 -1.07 -17.03 13.07
C ARG A 94 -0.60 -17.01 14.53
N PRO A 95 -1.51 -17.03 15.52
CA PRO A 95 -1.16 -17.01 16.95
C PRO A 95 -0.20 -18.12 17.41
N ARG A 96 0.13 -19.10 16.55
CA ARG A 96 1.02 -20.23 16.85
C ARG A 96 2.52 -19.93 16.69
N ASP A 97 2.90 -18.80 16.08
CA ASP A 97 4.33 -18.43 15.92
C ASP A 97 4.84 -17.51 17.05
N GLN A 98 4.03 -17.29 18.09
CA GLN A 98 4.49 -16.63 19.31
C GLN A 98 5.20 -17.67 20.18
N VAL A 99 6.51 -17.50 20.36
CA VAL A 99 7.32 -18.26 21.31
C VAL A 99 6.62 -18.21 22.69
N PRO A 100 6.28 -19.36 23.31
CA PRO A 100 5.65 -19.35 24.61
C PRO A 100 6.58 -18.73 25.64
N ALA A 101 6.07 -17.76 26.40
CA ALA A 101 6.75 -17.25 27.57
C ALA A 101 6.74 -18.31 28.67
N GLY A 102 7.93 -18.85 28.97
CA GLY A 102 8.29 -19.43 30.26
C GLY A 102 7.90 -20.88 30.52
N GLN A 103 8.92 -21.73 30.70
CA GLN A 103 8.89 -22.79 31.71
C GLN A 103 10.34 -23.20 32.05
N HIS A 104 10.80 -22.77 33.22
CA HIS A 104 11.94 -23.34 33.91
C HIS A 104 11.61 -24.79 34.29
N ALA A 105 12.47 -25.73 33.92
CA ALA A 105 12.53 -27.07 34.50
C ALA A 105 14.01 -27.47 34.67
N PRO A 106 14.34 -28.29 35.68
CA PRO A 106 15.62 -28.24 36.38
C PRO A 106 16.75 -29.02 35.68
N ALA A 107 17.98 -28.62 35.99
CA ALA A 107 19.20 -29.27 35.56
C ALA A 107 19.40 -30.64 36.22
N THR A 108 19.85 -31.62 35.44
CA THR A 108 20.50 -32.85 35.91
C THR A 108 21.91 -32.94 35.30
N PRO A 109 22.93 -33.35 36.07
CA PRO A 109 24.32 -33.34 35.63
C PRO A 109 24.76 -34.66 34.97
N ASP A 110 25.94 -34.57 34.35
CA ASP A 110 26.85 -35.62 33.89
C ASP A 110 26.59 -36.34 32.55
N SER A 111 27.44 -36.05 31.56
CA SER A 111 28.54 -36.97 31.21
C SER A 111 29.51 -36.36 30.18
N GLN A 112 30.78 -36.69 30.37
CA GLN A 112 31.97 -36.19 29.70
C GLN A 112 32.23 -36.91 28.35
N HIS A 113 32.69 -36.18 27.32
CA HIS A 113 33.90 -36.49 26.54
C HIS A 113 34.08 -35.52 25.36
N ALA A 114 35.27 -34.93 25.25
CA ALA A 114 35.79 -34.11 24.13
C ALA A 114 36.37 -35.04 23.02
N PRO A 115 36.84 -34.56 21.82
CA PRO A 115 37.81 -33.47 21.68
C PRO A 115 37.54 -32.47 20.53
N ALA A 116 38.41 -31.45 20.54
CA ALA A 116 38.42 -30.27 19.69
C ALA A 116 38.91 -30.51 18.24
N GLY A 117 38.48 -29.62 17.34
CA GLY A 117 39.21 -29.25 16.12
C GLY A 117 38.40 -29.35 14.83
N ALA A 118 37.97 -28.21 14.28
CA ALA A 118 38.09 -27.85 12.86
C ALA A 118 37.31 -26.57 12.53
N ASP A 119 38.08 -25.58 12.06
CA ASP A 119 37.76 -24.49 11.15
C ASP A 119 36.43 -23.73 11.19
N ARG A 120 36.58 -22.46 11.52
CA ARG A 120 35.71 -21.36 11.11
C ARG A 120 35.68 -21.30 9.58
N GLN A 121 34.53 -21.57 8.98
CA GLN A 121 34.18 -21.00 7.67
C GLN A 121 32.98 -20.07 7.83
N HIS A 122 33.21 -18.81 7.45
CA HIS A 122 32.19 -17.82 7.18
C HIS A 122 31.20 -18.36 6.15
N GLY A 123 30.07 -18.87 6.62
CA GLY A 123 28.89 -19.11 5.81
C GLY A 123 28.20 -17.79 5.51
N LEU A 124 28.48 -17.25 4.33
CA LEU A 124 27.70 -16.19 3.69
C LEU A 124 26.21 -16.56 3.77
N ALA A 125 25.43 -15.69 4.41
CA ALA A 125 23.98 -15.80 4.42
C ALA A 125 23.49 -15.81 2.96
N GLY A 126 22.93 -16.95 2.53
CA GLY A 126 22.19 -17.03 1.27
C GLY A 126 21.04 -16.02 1.25
N PRO A 127 20.47 -15.69 0.07
CA PRO A 127 19.44 -14.67 -0.05
C PRO A 127 18.20 -15.11 0.75
N GLY A 128 18.09 -14.58 1.96
CA GLY A 128 17.01 -14.93 2.88
C GLY A 128 15.68 -14.50 2.28
N ALA A 129 14.60 -15.20 2.62
CA ALA A 129 13.23 -14.96 2.14
C ALA A 129 12.76 -13.47 2.21
N GLY A 130 13.41 -12.63 3.02
CA GLY A 130 13.15 -11.18 3.05
C GLY A 130 13.68 -10.37 1.85
N ASP A 131 14.64 -10.88 1.07
CA ASP A 131 15.17 -10.20 -0.12
C ASP A 131 14.24 -10.36 -1.34
N GLY A 132 13.61 -11.53 -1.48
CA GLY A 132 12.60 -11.80 -2.49
C GLY A 132 11.40 -10.84 -2.39
N GLY A 133 10.83 -10.68 -1.20
CA GLY A 133 9.69 -9.77 -0.98
C GLY A 133 10.03 -8.30 -1.23
N ARG A 134 11.24 -7.85 -0.88
CA ARG A 134 11.72 -6.49 -1.19
C ARG A 134 11.79 -6.27 -2.70
N ARG A 135 12.33 -7.24 -3.43
CA ARG A 135 12.48 -7.18 -4.90
C ARG A 135 11.12 -7.18 -5.59
N GLU A 136 10.19 -8.00 -5.14
CA GLU A 136 8.81 -8.06 -5.68
C GLU A 136 8.05 -6.75 -5.47
N ARG A 137 8.15 -6.14 -4.27
CA ARG A 137 7.57 -4.84 -4.00
C ARG A 137 8.16 -3.74 -4.90
N ASP A 138 9.48 -3.71 -5.06
CA ASP A 138 10.14 -2.72 -5.90
C ASP A 138 9.73 -2.88 -7.38
N ARG A 139 9.57 -4.12 -7.86
CA ARG A 139 9.03 -4.42 -9.19
C ARG A 139 7.58 -3.95 -9.35
N LEU A 140 6.71 -4.25 -8.39
CA LEU A 140 5.32 -3.81 -8.44
C LEU A 140 5.21 -2.27 -8.43
N LEU A 141 6.04 -1.58 -7.63
CA LEU A 141 6.09 -0.11 -7.64
C LEU A 141 6.51 0.43 -9.02
N VAL A 142 7.52 -0.18 -9.64
CA VAL A 142 7.96 0.16 -11.01
C VAL A 142 6.83 -0.07 -12.01
N ASP A 143 6.17 -1.22 -11.96
CA ASP A 143 5.06 -1.59 -12.84
C ASP A 143 3.90 -0.59 -12.75
N LEU A 144 3.47 -0.22 -11.54
CA LEU A 144 2.35 0.70 -11.32
C LEU A 144 2.63 2.10 -11.87
N VAL A 145 3.84 2.61 -11.68
CA VAL A 145 4.22 3.96 -12.15
C VAL A 145 4.53 3.95 -13.65
N ALA A 146 5.16 2.90 -14.16
CA ALA A 146 5.41 2.72 -15.59
C ALA A 146 4.09 2.62 -16.37
N ASP A 147 3.10 1.93 -15.81
CA ASP A 147 1.75 1.83 -16.38
C ASP A 147 1.03 3.18 -16.42
N ALA A 148 1.12 3.99 -15.35
CA ALA A 148 0.58 5.35 -15.34
C ALA A 148 1.19 6.22 -16.45
N VAL A 149 2.51 6.15 -16.66
CA VAL A 149 3.18 6.95 -17.69
C VAL A 149 2.93 6.42 -19.09
N ALA A 150 2.81 5.11 -19.27
CA ALA A 150 2.43 4.53 -20.54
C ALA A 150 1.04 5.03 -20.99
N PHE A 151 0.09 5.13 -20.06
CA PHE A 151 -1.20 5.75 -20.31
C PHE A 151 -1.08 7.23 -20.70
N GLU A 152 -0.28 8.03 -19.98
CA GLU A 152 -0.05 9.45 -20.33
C GLU A 152 0.49 9.62 -21.75
N LEU A 153 1.48 8.79 -22.13
CA LEU A 153 2.09 8.82 -23.45
C LEU A 153 1.10 8.38 -24.55
N ALA A 154 0.35 7.30 -24.30
CA ALA A 154 -0.65 6.82 -25.24
C ALA A 154 -1.78 7.84 -25.46
N ALA A 155 -2.25 8.49 -24.39
CA ALA A 155 -3.28 9.52 -24.46
C ALA A 155 -2.77 10.77 -25.19
N SER A 156 -1.53 11.20 -24.89
CA SER A 156 -0.90 12.34 -25.57
C SER A 156 -0.64 12.09 -27.05
N ALA A 157 -0.43 10.83 -27.45
CA ALA A 157 -0.23 10.43 -28.85
C ALA A 157 -1.54 10.11 -29.59
N GLY A 158 -2.70 10.16 -28.92
CA GLY A 158 -3.99 9.79 -29.52
C GLY A 158 -4.14 8.30 -29.83
N VAL A 159 -3.36 7.43 -29.16
CA VAL A 159 -3.36 5.97 -29.36
C VAL A 159 -4.45 5.28 -28.52
N THR A 160 -5.00 5.97 -27.51
CA THR A 160 -6.05 5.44 -26.65
C THR A 160 -7.20 6.44 -26.49
N ASP A 161 -8.42 5.91 -26.43
CA ASP A 161 -9.65 6.64 -26.11
C ASP A 161 -10.05 6.48 -24.64
N LEU A 162 -9.24 5.78 -23.82
CA LEU A 162 -9.46 5.63 -22.40
C LEU A 162 -9.44 6.99 -21.69
N LEU A 163 -10.42 7.22 -20.81
CA LEU A 163 -10.58 8.43 -19.98
C LEU A 163 -10.41 9.74 -20.78
N PRO A 164 -11.31 10.04 -21.72
CA PRO A 164 -11.14 11.15 -22.67
C PRO A 164 -11.32 12.55 -22.05
N GLU A 165 -11.92 12.66 -20.86
CA GLU A 165 -12.20 13.96 -20.28
C GLU A 165 -10.97 14.59 -19.61
N GLN A 166 -10.84 15.91 -19.75
CA GLN A 166 -9.85 16.73 -19.03
C GLN A 166 -8.38 16.35 -19.27
N ARG A 167 -8.07 15.79 -20.46
CA ARG A 167 -6.71 15.41 -20.84
C ARG A 167 -5.70 16.56 -20.68
N PRO A 168 -4.53 16.30 -20.10
CA PRO A 168 -3.49 17.30 -19.91
C PRO A 168 -2.82 17.67 -21.25
N GLY A 169 -2.34 18.91 -21.34
CA GLY A 169 -1.50 19.33 -22.46
C GLY A 169 -0.08 18.72 -22.42
N PRO A 170 0.67 18.76 -23.53
CA PRO A 170 1.97 18.09 -23.65
C PRO A 170 3.01 18.54 -22.61
N THR A 171 3.01 19.81 -22.21
CA THR A 171 3.90 20.32 -21.16
C THR A 171 3.68 19.61 -19.82
N LEU A 172 2.42 19.32 -19.48
CA LEU A 172 2.08 18.63 -18.23
C LEU A 172 2.43 17.14 -18.34
N VAL A 173 2.23 16.52 -19.51
CA VAL A 173 2.66 15.15 -19.79
C VAL A 173 4.19 15.00 -19.62
N THR A 174 5.00 15.86 -20.24
CA THR A 174 6.47 15.85 -20.05
C THR A 174 6.87 16.00 -18.59
N LYS A 175 6.18 16.86 -17.84
CA LYS A 175 6.40 17.01 -16.40
C LYS A 175 6.07 15.72 -15.64
N ARG A 176 4.97 15.04 -15.98
CA ARG A 176 4.58 13.75 -15.38
C ARG A 176 5.59 12.66 -15.68
N CYS A 177 6.07 12.54 -16.92
CA CYS A 177 7.13 11.61 -17.32
C CYS A 177 8.38 11.75 -16.43
N ARG A 178 8.89 12.99 -16.28
CA ARG A 178 10.04 13.28 -15.40
C ARG A 178 9.81 12.87 -13.96
N LEU A 179 8.65 13.22 -13.41
CA LEU A 179 8.33 12.97 -12.00
C LEU A 179 8.09 11.49 -11.72
N ALA A 180 7.55 10.76 -12.68
CA ALA A 180 7.35 9.32 -12.57
C ALA A 180 8.66 8.54 -12.57
N VAL A 181 9.60 8.84 -13.48
CA VAL A 181 10.95 8.26 -13.46
C VAL A 181 11.63 8.53 -12.10
N ARG A 182 11.54 9.77 -11.61
CA ARG A 182 12.04 10.14 -10.27
C ARG A 182 11.34 9.36 -9.15
N ALA A 183 10.04 9.08 -9.27
CA ALA A 183 9.28 8.38 -8.23
C ALA A 183 9.71 6.92 -8.04
N VAL A 184 10.23 6.28 -9.09
CA VAL A 184 10.69 4.88 -9.03
C VAL A 184 12.21 4.73 -9.01
N PHE A 185 12.97 5.83 -9.13
CA PHE A 185 14.43 5.78 -9.25
C PHE A 185 15.09 4.99 -8.12
N ALA A 186 14.68 5.18 -6.86
CA ALA A 186 15.23 4.43 -5.74
C ALA A 186 14.93 2.92 -5.81
N ALA A 187 13.76 2.53 -6.32
CA ALA A 187 13.41 1.13 -6.55
C ALA A 187 14.24 0.55 -7.70
N LEU A 188 14.40 1.28 -8.80
CA LEU A 188 15.27 0.88 -9.91
C LEU A 188 16.72 0.72 -9.47
N THR A 189 17.25 1.59 -8.61
CA THR A 189 18.60 1.44 -8.05
C THR A 189 18.74 0.14 -7.26
N ARG A 190 17.76 -0.19 -6.40
CA ARG A 190 17.76 -1.46 -5.64
C ARG A 190 17.61 -2.69 -6.54
N LEU A 191 16.94 -2.55 -7.68
CA LEU A 191 16.81 -3.60 -8.69
C LEU A 191 18.04 -3.73 -9.60
N GLY A 192 18.99 -2.78 -9.54
CA GLY A 192 20.14 -2.73 -10.45
C GLY A 192 19.81 -2.22 -11.86
N LEU A 193 18.72 -1.46 -12.00
CA LEU A 193 18.12 -1.06 -13.28
C LEU A 193 18.11 0.46 -13.52
N ALA A 194 18.64 1.27 -12.59
CA ALA A 194 18.56 2.73 -12.70
C ALA A 194 19.21 3.31 -13.96
N ALA A 195 20.27 2.67 -14.48
CA ALA A 195 21.01 3.14 -15.65
C ALA A 195 20.20 3.13 -16.96
N THR A 196 19.09 2.40 -17.03
CA THR A 196 18.28 2.30 -18.26
C THR A 196 17.34 3.48 -18.46
N VAL A 197 17.16 4.35 -17.45
CA VAL A 197 16.20 5.45 -17.46
C VAL A 197 16.85 6.83 -17.22
N THR A 198 18.15 6.95 -17.49
CA THR A 198 18.94 8.18 -17.23
C THR A 198 18.95 9.18 -18.38
N ASP A 199 18.09 9.01 -19.39
CA ASP A 199 18.01 9.93 -20.53
C ASP A 199 17.63 11.36 -20.06
N PRO A 200 18.31 12.41 -20.54
CA PRO A 200 17.97 13.79 -20.16
C PRO A 200 16.60 14.24 -20.66
N ASP A 201 16.08 13.65 -21.75
CA ASP A 201 14.72 13.89 -22.21
C ASP A 201 13.71 13.08 -21.38
N PRO A 202 12.78 13.73 -20.66
CA PRO A 202 11.85 13.03 -19.79
C PRO A 202 10.94 12.02 -20.51
N VAL A 203 10.56 12.30 -21.75
CA VAL A 203 9.68 11.42 -22.53
C VAL A 203 10.43 10.15 -22.91
N THR A 204 11.66 10.29 -23.38
CA THR A 204 12.54 9.16 -23.72
C THR A 204 12.84 8.29 -22.50
N ALA A 205 13.18 8.90 -21.36
CA ALA A 205 13.38 8.18 -20.10
C ALA A 205 12.11 7.41 -19.65
N ALA A 206 10.94 8.02 -19.80
CA ALA A 206 9.65 7.41 -19.51
C ALA A 206 9.32 6.23 -20.43
N VAL A 207 9.61 6.36 -21.73
CA VAL A 207 9.45 5.25 -22.69
C VAL A 207 10.38 4.10 -22.34
N ALA A 208 11.63 4.39 -21.95
CA ALA A 208 12.58 3.38 -21.49
C ALA A 208 12.09 2.68 -20.22
N LEU A 209 11.53 3.42 -19.27
CA LEU A 209 10.88 2.88 -18.07
C LEU A 209 9.74 1.92 -18.42
N HIS A 210 8.85 2.31 -19.34
CA HIS A 210 7.75 1.45 -19.78
C HIS A 210 8.25 0.17 -20.44
N ARG A 211 9.22 0.26 -21.36
CA ARG A 211 9.82 -0.92 -22.01
C ARG A 211 10.44 -1.87 -21.01
N LEU A 212 11.17 -1.34 -20.03
CA LEU A 212 11.76 -2.13 -18.95
C LEU A 212 10.70 -2.86 -18.13
N ALA A 213 9.63 -2.17 -17.75
CA ALA A 213 8.55 -2.76 -16.97
C ALA A 213 7.83 -3.89 -17.72
N VAL A 214 7.67 -3.77 -19.04
CA VAL A 214 7.01 -4.79 -19.87
C VAL A 214 7.92 -5.99 -20.17
N ALA A 215 9.24 -5.78 -20.31
CA ALA A 215 10.18 -6.84 -20.72
C ALA A 215 10.22 -8.03 -19.74
N ASP A 216 10.13 -7.76 -18.43
CA ASP A 216 10.19 -8.77 -17.36
C ASP A 216 8.80 -9.18 -16.83
N ARG A 217 7.71 -8.73 -17.48
CA ARG A 217 6.35 -8.91 -16.96
C ARG A 217 5.75 -10.24 -17.41
N ASP A 218 5.39 -11.07 -16.43
CA ASP A 218 4.63 -12.29 -16.69
C ASP A 218 3.15 -11.99 -17.02
N PRO A 219 2.43 -12.93 -17.68
CA PRO A 219 1.02 -12.74 -18.04
C PRO A 219 0.08 -12.49 -16.86
N ALA A 220 0.39 -13.03 -15.67
CA ALA A 220 -0.46 -12.87 -14.50
C ALA A 220 -0.37 -11.44 -13.93
N ARG A 221 0.83 -10.84 -13.90
CA ARG A 221 1.04 -9.44 -13.52
C ARG A 221 0.42 -8.48 -14.51
N GLU A 222 0.56 -8.76 -15.80
CA GLU A 222 -0.08 -7.97 -16.85
C GLU A 222 -1.61 -7.98 -16.69
N LEU A 223 -2.19 -9.15 -16.44
CA LEU A 223 -3.61 -9.27 -16.13
C LEU A 223 -3.97 -8.48 -14.86
N ALA A 224 -3.22 -8.64 -13.77
CA ALA A 224 -3.47 -7.93 -12.51
C ALA A 224 -3.45 -6.40 -12.68
N LEU A 225 -2.49 -5.84 -13.42
CA LEU A 225 -2.45 -4.40 -13.71
C LEU A 225 -3.68 -3.95 -14.49
N ARG A 226 -4.06 -4.69 -15.53
CA ARG A 226 -5.24 -4.37 -16.34
C ARG A 226 -6.53 -4.44 -15.56
N LEU A 227 -6.73 -5.50 -14.77
CA LEU A 227 -7.96 -5.71 -13.99
C LEU A 227 -8.06 -4.75 -12.79
N SER A 228 -6.93 -4.22 -12.31
CA SER A 228 -6.89 -3.26 -11.20
C SER A 228 -7.09 -1.80 -11.60
N MET A 229 -7.38 -1.54 -12.88
CA MET A 229 -7.73 -0.21 -13.37
C MET A 229 -9.21 -0.16 -13.73
N LEU A 230 -10.06 0.12 -12.73
CA LEU A 230 -11.51 0.28 -12.87
C LEU A 230 -11.96 1.65 -12.34
N PRO A 231 -11.64 2.75 -13.05
CA PRO A 231 -12.02 4.11 -12.67
C PRO A 231 -13.52 4.24 -12.43
N VAL A 232 -13.94 5.06 -11.45
CA VAL A 232 -15.37 5.31 -11.23
C VAL A 232 -15.98 6.20 -12.29
N TYR A 233 -15.15 7.02 -12.95
CA TYR A 233 -15.57 7.94 -13.98
C TYR A 233 -14.58 7.97 -15.15
N VAL A 234 -14.84 8.83 -16.13
CA VAL A 234 -14.10 8.91 -17.40
C VAL A 234 -13.07 10.06 -17.43
N SER A 235 -12.65 10.55 -16.26
CA SER A 235 -11.69 11.64 -16.10
C SER A 235 -10.25 11.15 -16.21
N HIS A 236 -9.43 11.77 -17.08
CA HIS A 236 -8.05 11.35 -17.37
C HIS A 236 -7.19 11.15 -16.13
N ASP A 237 -7.26 12.08 -15.18
CA ASP A 237 -6.40 12.06 -14.00
C ASP A 237 -6.78 11.02 -12.96
N GLU A 238 -7.95 10.36 -13.11
CA GLU A 238 -8.32 9.26 -12.22
C GLU A 238 -7.34 8.08 -12.37
N TYR A 239 -6.79 7.85 -13.57
CA TYR A 239 -5.76 6.84 -13.79
C TYR A 239 -4.52 7.07 -12.92
N LEU A 240 -4.01 8.30 -12.97
CA LEU A 240 -2.85 8.73 -12.20
C LEU A 240 -3.14 8.62 -10.69
N PHE A 241 -4.34 9.05 -10.29
CA PHE A 241 -4.79 8.97 -8.90
C PHE A 241 -4.77 7.52 -8.39
N ILE A 242 -5.41 6.59 -9.10
CA ILE A 242 -5.47 5.17 -8.73
C ILE A 242 -4.06 4.57 -8.66
N ARG A 243 -3.21 4.75 -9.69
CA ARG A 243 -1.85 4.17 -9.69
C ARG A 243 -0.96 4.70 -8.58
N VAL A 244 -1.02 6.00 -8.28
CA VAL A 244 -0.23 6.56 -7.18
C VAL A 244 -0.72 6.03 -5.82
N LEU A 245 -2.03 5.88 -5.63
CA LEU A 245 -2.57 5.32 -4.39
C LEU A 245 -2.21 3.83 -4.23
N GLN A 246 -2.28 3.03 -5.30
CA GLN A 246 -1.80 1.65 -5.32
C GLN A 246 -0.30 1.56 -5.01
N ALA A 247 0.51 2.50 -5.53
CA ALA A 247 1.93 2.60 -5.21
C ALA A 247 2.18 2.91 -3.72
N TYR A 248 1.38 3.78 -3.10
CA TYR A 248 1.45 4.01 -1.64
C TYR A 248 1.08 2.76 -0.84
N GLU A 249 0.04 2.02 -1.23
CA GLU A 249 -0.32 0.75 -0.59
C GLU A 249 0.81 -0.28 -0.66
N CYS A 250 1.44 -0.40 -1.83
CA CYS A 250 2.64 -1.23 -2.03
C CYS A 250 3.77 -0.86 -1.06
N LEU A 251 4.04 0.44 -0.88
CA LEU A 251 5.05 0.93 0.05
C LEU A 251 4.65 0.68 1.52
N PHE A 252 3.40 0.93 1.91
CA PHE A 252 2.95 0.69 3.28
C PHE A 252 2.97 -0.77 3.68
N VAL A 253 2.65 -1.67 2.75
CA VAL A 253 2.83 -3.12 2.94
C VAL A 253 4.29 -3.43 3.25
N GLY A 254 5.23 -2.96 2.41
CA GLY A 254 6.65 -3.18 2.63
C GLY A 254 7.16 -2.60 3.94
N VAL A 255 6.71 -1.41 4.32
CA VAL A 255 7.07 -0.81 5.60
C VAL A 255 6.53 -1.66 6.75
N ALA A 256 5.26 -2.11 6.69
CA ALA A 256 4.69 -2.96 7.73
C ALA A 256 5.46 -4.28 7.92
N GLU A 257 5.96 -4.89 6.84
CA GLU A 257 6.83 -6.08 6.91
C GLU A 257 8.15 -5.80 7.62
N GLU A 258 8.80 -4.67 7.31
CA GLU A 258 10.05 -4.27 7.96
C GLU A 258 9.85 -3.91 9.44
N LEU A 259 8.69 -3.33 9.81
CA LEU A 259 8.36 -3.05 11.20
C LEU A 259 8.07 -4.35 11.98
N ARG A 260 7.37 -5.33 11.38
CA ARG A 260 7.21 -6.68 11.96
C ARG A 260 8.56 -7.37 12.18
N ALA A 261 9.43 -7.31 11.18
CA ALA A 261 10.79 -7.83 11.32
C ALA A 261 11.54 -7.11 12.44
N THR A 262 11.44 -5.79 12.54
CA THR A 262 12.05 -4.99 13.62
C THR A 262 11.61 -5.48 15.00
N ILE A 263 10.32 -5.75 15.20
CA ILE A 263 9.80 -6.31 16.47
C ILE A 263 10.47 -7.64 16.79
N THR A 264 10.57 -8.56 15.82
CA THR A 264 11.24 -9.86 15.99
C THR A 264 12.74 -9.72 16.29
N GLU A 265 13.44 -8.82 15.60
CA GLU A 265 14.87 -8.56 15.83
C GLU A 265 15.12 -7.99 17.24
N LEU A 266 14.30 -7.04 17.70
CA LEU A 266 14.36 -6.51 19.07
C LEU A 266 14.04 -7.60 20.11
N ALA A 267 13.01 -8.43 19.84
CA ALA A 267 12.63 -9.54 20.69
C ALA A 267 13.68 -10.66 20.76
N THR A 268 14.65 -10.69 19.84
CA THR A 268 15.75 -11.66 19.83
C THR A 268 17.11 -11.04 20.18
N GLY A 269 17.14 -9.77 20.59
CA GLY A 269 18.39 -9.07 20.95
C GLY A 269 19.29 -8.72 19.76
N ARG A 270 18.81 -8.84 18.53
CA ARG A 270 19.55 -8.53 17.30
C ARG A 270 19.43 -7.05 16.94
N SER A 271 19.94 -6.20 17.83
CA SER A 271 19.76 -4.74 17.80
C SER A 271 20.23 -4.06 16.50
N ARG A 272 21.37 -4.48 15.94
CA ARG A 272 21.87 -3.94 14.66
C ARG A 272 20.99 -4.32 13.47
N ALA A 273 20.44 -5.52 13.46
CA ALA A 273 19.49 -5.93 12.44
C ALA A 273 18.18 -5.15 12.57
N ALA A 274 17.67 -4.94 13.79
CA ALA A 274 16.52 -4.07 14.03
C ALA A 274 16.74 -2.63 13.52
N ALA A 275 17.93 -2.06 13.79
CA ALA A 275 18.31 -0.74 13.28
C ALA A 275 18.34 -0.68 11.74
N ALA A 276 18.89 -1.71 11.08
CA ALA A 276 18.92 -1.79 9.62
C ALA A 276 17.51 -1.91 9.01
N ARG A 277 16.60 -2.66 9.65
CA ARG A 277 15.18 -2.78 9.25
C ARG A 277 14.46 -1.43 9.35
N LEU A 278 14.65 -0.69 10.45
CA LEU A 278 14.12 0.67 10.62
C LEU A 278 14.67 1.65 9.59
N ALA A 279 15.98 1.61 9.33
CA ALA A 279 16.62 2.45 8.32
C ALA A 279 16.02 2.20 6.93
N TYR A 280 15.83 0.93 6.56
CA TYR A 280 15.21 0.57 5.29
C TYR A 280 13.74 1.05 5.21
N ALA A 281 12.95 0.84 6.26
CA ALA A 281 11.58 1.34 6.35
C ALA A 281 11.49 2.87 6.23
N ARG A 282 12.45 3.58 6.84
CA ARG A 282 12.59 5.05 6.73
C ARG A 282 12.85 5.44 5.29
N ASP A 283 13.75 4.75 4.59
CA ASP A 283 14.11 5.07 3.21
C ASP A 283 12.93 4.82 2.25
N LEU A 284 12.10 3.80 2.50
CA LEU A 284 10.86 3.59 1.75
C LEU A 284 9.88 4.77 1.90
N ILE A 285 9.59 5.19 3.13
CA ILE A 285 8.67 6.32 3.39
C ILE A 285 9.25 7.65 2.89
N GLY A 286 10.54 7.89 3.14
CA GLY A 286 11.24 9.10 2.70
C GLY A 286 11.28 9.23 1.18
N GLY A 287 11.54 8.12 0.47
CA GLY A 287 11.53 8.06 -0.99
C GLY A 287 10.13 8.30 -1.59
N ALA A 288 9.07 7.98 -0.85
CA ALA A 288 7.69 8.13 -1.31
C ALA A 288 7.29 9.60 -1.61
N GLY A 289 8.05 10.60 -1.14
CA GLY A 289 7.76 12.01 -1.43
C GLY A 289 7.75 12.36 -2.93
N ALA A 290 8.44 11.59 -3.77
CA ALA A 290 8.38 11.76 -5.22
C ALA A 290 7.02 11.37 -5.82
N LEU A 291 6.30 10.40 -5.22
CA LEU A 291 4.92 10.07 -5.60
C LEU A 291 3.97 11.24 -5.30
N PHE A 292 4.16 11.97 -4.19
CA PHE A 292 3.40 13.20 -3.96
C PHE A 292 3.68 14.27 -5.01
N SER A 293 4.94 14.39 -5.47
CA SER A 293 5.28 15.35 -6.52
C SER A 293 4.56 15.01 -7.83
N LEU A 294 4.47 13.72 -8.17
CA LEU A 294 3.72 13.24 -9.33
C LEU A 294 2.21 13.47 -9.15
N LEU A 295 1.61 13.02 -8.04
CA LEU A 295 0.19 13.23 -7.73
C LEU A 295 -0.18 14.71 -7.67
N ALA A 296 0.76 15.57 -7.26
CA ALA A 296 0.57 17.01 -7.24
C ALA A 296 0.40 17.63 -8.62
N THR A 297 0.59 16.88 -9.70
CA THR A 297 0.28 17.30 -11.07
C THR A 297 -1.15 16.98 -11.50
N MET A 298 -1.92 16.25 -10.68
CA MET A 298 -3.35 16.06 -10.89
C MET A 298 -4.07 17.43 -10.90
N GLN A 299 -4.94 17.63 -11.88
CA GLN A 299 -5.77 18.80 -12.05
C GLN A 299 -6.87 18.79 -10.97
N PRO A 300 -6.99 19.86 -10.15
CA PRO A 300 -8.02 19.93 -9.12
C PRO A 300 -9.45 19.79 -9.66
N ALA A 301 -9.71 20.24 -10.90
CA ALA A 301 -11.01 20.07 -11.55
C ALA A 301 -11.34 18.61 -11.84
N ALA A 302 -10.35 17.83 -12.28
CA ALA A 302 -10.51 16.40 -12.52
C ALA A 302 -10.81 15.66 -11.21
N PHE A 303 -10.02 15.92 -10.16
CA PHE A 303 -10.26 15.37 -8.83
C PHE A 303 -11.65 15.72 -8.30
N ARG A 304 -12.13 16.95 -8.52
CA ARG A 304 -13.49 17.36 -8.14
C ARG A 304 -14.58 16.63 -8.91
N THR A 305 -14.31 16.26 -10.16
CA THR A 305 -15.29 15.57 -11.01
C THR A 305 -15.45 14.12 -10.57
N PHE A 306 -14.37 13.33 -10.57
CA PHE A 306 -14.51 11.90 -10.28
C PHE A 306 -14.80 11.57 -8.81
N ARG A 307 -14.40 12.44 -7.86
CA ARG A 307 -14.68 12.23 -6.42
C ARG A 307 -16.18 12.22 -6.09
N GLU A 308 -17.03 12.78 -6.94
CA GLU A 308 -18.48 12.75 -6.75
C GLU A 308 -18.99 11.29 -6.79
N TYR A 309 -18.28 10.43 -7.52
CA TYR A 309 -18.64 9.03 -7.71
C TYR A 309 -17.85 8.07 -6.82
N THR A 310 -16.97 8.56 -5.94
CA THR A 310 -16.21 7.71 -5.02
C THR A 310 -16.98 7.39 -3.74
N GLU A 311 -18.27 7.76 -3.58
CA GLU A 311 -19.20 7.23 -2.55
C GLU A 311 -18.59 6.97 -1.14
N GLY A 312 -17.75 7.88 -0.64
CA GLY A 312 -17.09 7.74 0.66
C GLY A 312 -15.83 6.85 0.72
N ALA A 313 -15.47 6.15 -0.36
CA ALA A 313 -14.18 5.51 -0.51
C ALA A 313 -13.05 6.53 -0.35
N SER A 314 -12.17 6.30 0.63
CA SER A 314 -11.21 7.31 1.05
C SER A 314 -9.94 6.68 1.63
N ALA A 315 -8.80 7.36 1.45
CA ALA A 315 -7.52 6.94 2.02
C ALA A 315 -7.54 6.78 3.54
N ILE A 316 -8.53 7.38 4.24
CA ILE A 316 -8.78 7.12 5.66
C ILE A 316 -9.08 5.64 5.95
N GLN A 317 -9.44 4.84 4.93
CA GLN A 317 -9.75 3.41 4.98
C GLN A 317 -8.56 2.51 4.57
N SER A 318 -7.39 3.07 4.23
CA SER A 318 -6.13 2.31 3.99
C SER A 318 -5.75 1.34 5.14
N ARG A 319 -5.93 0.03 4.92
CA ARG A 319 -5.54 -1.02 5.87
C ARG A 319 -4.04 -1.01 6.15
N SER A 320 -3.22 -0.95 5.12
CA SER A 320 -1.76 -1.06 5.23
C SER A 320 -1.18 0.10 6.05
N TYR A 321 -1.73 1.32 5.90
CA TYR A 321 -1.34 2.46 6.70
C TYR A 321 -1.70 2.28 8.19
N LYS A 322 -2.90 1.78 8.52
CA LYS A 322 -3.28 1.55 9.94
C LYS A 322 -2.48 0.41 10.57
N LEU A 323 -2.16 -0.63 9.79
CA LEU A 323 -1.27 -1.68 10.27
C LEU A 323 0.13 -1.11 10.56
N MET A 324 0.70 -0.32 9.65
CA MET A 324 1.97 0.38 9.88
C MET A 324 1.91 1.24 11.15
N GLU A 325 0.86 2.05 11.32
CA GLU A 325 0.68 2.90 12.50
C GLU A 325 0.63 2.07 13.80
N SER A 326 -0.13 0.97 13.80
CA SER A 326 -0.28 0.05 14.95
C SER A 326 1.00 -0.71 15.29
N LEU A 327 1.86 -0.98 14.30
CA LEU A 327 3.16 -1.61 14.51
C LEU A 327 4.17 -0.66 15.15
N CYS A 328 4.01 0.67 14.95
CA CYS A 328 4.89 1.65 15.57
C CYS A 328 4.62 1.76 17.08
N ARG A 329 3.33 1.89 17.44
CA ARG A 329 2.87 2.02 18.82
C ARG A 329 1.45 1.48 18.96
N THR A 330 1.07 1.06 20.16
CA THR A 330 -0.33 0.79 20.48
C THR A 330 -1.15 2.10 20.41
N PRO A 331 -2.18 2.19 19.55
CA PRO A 331 -3.06 3.34 19.50
C PRO A 331 -3.81 3.55 20.82
N GLU A 332 -4.04 4.81 21.21
CA GLU A 332 -4.90 5.14 22.36
C GLU A 332 -6.35 4.68 22.10
N PRO A 333 -7.17 4.37 23.13
CA PRO A 333 -8.56 3.94 22.95
C PRO A 333 -9.38 4.86 22.03
N ALA A 334 -9.31 6.17 22.23
CA ALA A 334 -10.01 7.15 21.38
C ALA A 334 -9.56 7.08 19.91
N ARG A 335 -8.26 6.82 19.66
CA ARG A 335 -7.74 6.62 18.30
C ARG A 335 -8.23 5.32 17.69
N LEU A 336 -8.23 4.24 18.46
CA LEU A 336 -8.68 2.91 18.04
C LEU A 336 -10.19 2.86 17.77
N ASP A 337 -10.96 3.73 18.41
CA ASP A 337 -12.41 3.87 18.18
C ASP A 337 -12.77 4.96 17.16
N SER A 338 -11.79 5.60 16.52
CA SER A 338 -12.02 6.56 15.43
C SER A 338 -12.58 5.89 14.16
N THR A 339 -13.22 6.69 13.30
CA THR A 339 -13.73 6.26 11.98
C THR A 339 -12.66 5.53 11.15
N ALA A 340 -11.41 5.99 11.22
CA ALA A 340 -10.29 5.38 10.53
C ALA A 340 -10.04 3.92 10.95
N TYR A 341 -10.02 3.61 12.26
CA TYR A 341 -9.82 2.22 12.71
C TYR A 341 -11.08 1.37 12.64
N ARG A 342 -12.27 1.96 12.78
CA ARG A 342 -13.54 1.25 12.54
C ARG A 342 -13.67 0.75 11.10
N SER A 343 -13.06 1.45 10.14
CA SER A 343 -13.03 1.02 8.73
C SER A 343 -12.09 -0.15 8.43
N VAL A 344 -11.28 -0.59 9.40
CA VAL A 344 -10.32 -1.70 9.25
C VAL A 344 -10.40 -2.64 10.47
N PRO A 345 -11.56 -3.30 10.67
CA PRO A 345 -11.84 -4.07 11.89
C PRO A 345 -10.77 -5.12 12.18
N GLU A 346 -10.17 -5.74 11.17
CA GLU A 346 -9.11 -6.74 11.31
C GLU A 346 -7.82 -6.18 11.94
N VAL A 347 -7.49 -4.91 11.67
CA VAL A 347 -6.34 -4.25 12.32
C VAL A 347 -6.69 -3.88 13.75
N ARG A 348 -7.94 -3.43 13.98
CA ARG A 348 -8.44 -3.10 15.32
C ARG A 348 -8.49 -4.33 16.23
N ASP A 349 -8.94 -5.46 15.72
CA ASP A 349 -8.98 -6.73 16.45
C ASP A 349 -7.57 -7.24 16.74
N LEU A 350 -6.63 -7.08 15.80
CA LEU A 350 -5.21 -7.39 16.01
C LEU A 350 -4.60 -6.55 17.15
N VAL A 351 -4.89 -5.25 17.21
CA VAL A 351 -4.46 -4.38 18.33
C VAL A 351 -5.09 -4.82 19.65
N ARG A 352 -6.41 -5.11 19.65
CA ARG A 352 -7.13 -5.56 20.85
C ARG A 352 -6.65 -6.92 21.36
N ALA A 353 -6.21 -7.79 20.47
CA ALA A 353 -5.60 -9.08 20.80
C ALA A 353 -4.17 -8.93 21.38
N GLY A 354 -3.69 -7.70 21.61
CA GLY A 354 -2.40 -7.46 22.25
C GLY A 354 -1.20 -7.61 21.31
N HIS A 355 -1.39 -7.39 20.01
CA HIS A 355 -0.28 -7.41 19.07
C HIS A 355 0.85 -6.46 19.51
N GLN A 356 2.08 -6.99 19.54
CA GLN A 356 3.24 -6.25 19.99
C GLN A 356 3.61 -5.13 19.01
N SER A 357 3.82 -3.93 19.54
CA SER A 357 4.36 -2.78 18.80
C SER A 357 5.87 -2.63 19.02
N ILE A 358 6.54 -1.86 18.15
CA ILE A 358 7.95 -1.51 18.31
C ILE A 358 8.20 -0.78 19.63
N ASP A 359 7.33 0.15 20.04
CA ASP A 359 7.41 0.81 21.35
C ASP A 359 7.49 -0.21 22.51
N GLN A 360 6.67 -1.26 22.47
CA GLN A 360 6.66 -2.31 23.48
C GLN A 360 7.91 -3.20 23.38
N ALA A 361 8.28 -3.63 22.17
CA ALA A 361 9.46 -4.44 21.93
C ALA A 361 10.76 -3.74 22.34
N TYR A 362 10.88 -2.45 22.02
CA TYR A 362 11.99 -1.59 22.42
C TYR A 362 12.10 -1.48 23.93
N ARG A 363 11.01 -1.11 24.62
CA ARG A 363 10.99 -1.00 26.09
C ARG A 363 11.33 -2.32 26.79
N ALA A 364 10.82 -3.44 26.27
CA ALA A 364 11.16 -4.77 26.79
C ALA A 364 12.64 -5.09 26.58
N ALA A 365 13.18 -4.86 25.38
CA ALA A 365 14.60 -5.11 25.10
C ALA A 365 15.54 -4.27 25.99
N VAL A 366 15.19 -3.01 26.27
CA VAL A 366 15.94 -2.17 27.22
C VAL A 366 15.84 -2.71 28.64
N ARG A 367 14.62 -2.99 29.13
CA ARG A 367 14.38 -3.51 30.48
C ARG A 367 15.13 -4.82 30.74
N ASP A 368 15.14 -5.71 29.75
CA ASP A 368 15.75 -7.04 29.86
C ASP A 368 17.26 -7.01 29.59
N GLY A 369 17.87 -5.83 29.38
CA GLY A 369 19.30 -5.69 29.12
C GLY A 369 19.76 -6.21 27.75
N ARG A 370 18.83 -6.51 26.84
CA ARG A 370 19.10 -6.96 25.46
C ARG A 370 19.50 -5.81 24.54
N LEU A 371 19.14 -4.58 24.88
CA LEU A 371 19.45 -3.36 24.14
C LEU A 371 20.18 -2.37 25.06
N ARG A 372 21.50 -2.21 24.90
CA ARG A 372 22.37 -1.41 25.77
C ARG A 372 23.32 -0.52 24.98
N ASP A 373 23.85 0.51 25.65
CA ASP A 373 24.98 1.32 25.21
C ASP A 373 24.86 1.85 23.76
N ALA A 374 25.85 1.53 22.92
CA ALA A 374 25.90 1.96 21.52
C ALA A 374 24.74 1.40 20.69
N ASP A 375 24.34 0.16 20.93
CA ASP A 375 23.23 -0.48 20.20
C ASP A 375 21.89 0.18 20.58
N HIS A 376 21.69 0.53 21.86
CA HIS A 376 20.54 1.32 22.31
C HIS A 376 20.50 2.69 21.62
N THR A 377 21.64 3.37 21.58
CA THR A 377 21.76 4.67 20.90
C THR A 377 21.41 4.56 19.42
N LEU A 378 21.92 3.53 18.74
CA LEU A 378 21.68 3.29 17.32
C LEU A 378 20.19 3.03 17.02
N VAL A 379 19.55 2.11 17.75
CA VAL A 379 18.13 1.80 17.54
C VAL A 379 17.26 3.04 17.81
N ARG A 380 17.53 3.77 18.90
CA ARG A 380 16.82 5.00 19.23
C ARG A 380 16.92 6.05 18.12
N GLN A 381 18.11 6.23 17.54
CA GLN A 381 18.33 7.14 16.41
C GLN A 381 17.52 6.72 15.18
N GLN A 382 17.49 5.43 14.85
CA GLN A 382 16.72 4.93 13.71
C GLN A 382 15.20 5.05 13.93
N MET A 383 14.70 4.82 15.15
CA MET A 383 13.31 5.09 15.50
C MET A 383 12.96 6.58 15.33
N ALA A 384 13.80 7.48 15.82
CA ALA A 384 13.59 8.92 15.65
C ALA A 384 13.61 9.35 14.17
N ALA A 385 14.54 8.83 13.39
CA ALA A 385 14.64 9.11 11.95
C ALA A 385 13.43 8.59 11.17
N PHE A 386 12.96 7.38 11.47
CA PHE A 386 11.72 6.83 10.89
C PHE A 386 10.50 7.68 11.26
N ALA A 387 10.39 8.08 12.54
CA ALA A 387 9.30 8.93 13.01
C ALA A 387 9.23 10.25 12.22
N GLU A 388 10.36 10.92 12.02
CA GLU A 388 10.37 12.16 11.24
C GLU A 388 9.99 11.93 9.77
N ALA A 389 10.46 10.85 9.15
CA ALA A 389 10.05 10.51 7.78
C ALA A 389 8.51 10.36 7.66
N VAL A 390 7.87 9.67 8.62
CA VAL A 390 6.41 9.52 8.66
C VAL A 390 5.70 10.84 8.94
N LEU A 391 6.19 11.67 9.87
CA LEU A 391 5.59 12.98 10.16
C LEU A 391 5.70 13.92 8.94
N THR A 392 6.84 13.91 8.25
CA THR A 392 7.04 14.63 6.99
C THR A 392 6.07 14.15 5.90
N TRP A 393 5.88 12.83 5.78
CA TRP A 393 4.89 12.25 4.88
C TRP A 393 3.47 12.75 5.21
N ARG A 394 3.06 12.72 6.49
CA ARG A 394 1.74 13.19 6.96
C ARG A 394 1.51 14.68 6.66
N ARG A 395 2.51 15.52 6.93
CA ARG A 395 2.45 16.97 6.63
C ARG A 395 2.32 17.23 5.13
N THR A 396 3.06 16.48 4.30
CA THR A 396 3.00 16.59 2.84
C THR A 396 1.63 16.16 2.31
N HIS A 397 1.11 15.03 2.80
CA HIS A 397 -0.24 14.56 2.46
C HIS A 397 -1.30 15.61 2.79
N HIS A 398 -1.28 16.15 4.01
CA HIS A 398 -2.22 17.19 4.43
C HIS A 398 -2.18 18.42 3.51
N ARG A 399 -0.99 18.95 3.18
CA ARG A 399 -0.85 20.10 2.27
C ARG A 399 -1.43 19.81 0.90
N LEU A 400 -1.17 18.62 0.36
CA LEU A 400 -1.71 18.20 -0.93
C LEU A 400 -3.25 18.10 -0.88
N ALA A 401 -3.79 17.49 0.17
CA ALA A 401 -5.23 17.34 0.36
C ALA A 401 -5.94 18.71 0.43
N VAL A 402 -5.42 19.65 1.24
CA VAL A 402 -5.95 21.03 1.32
C VAL A 402 -5.97 21.69 -0.06
N ARG A 403 -4.89 21.55 -0.83
CA ARG A 403 -4.79 22.14 -2.16
C ARG A 403 -5.78 21.52 -3.15
N MET A 404 -6.01 20.21 -3.08
CA MET A 404 -6.93 19.51 -3.99
C MET A 404 -8.40 19.77 -3.65
N LEU A 405 -8.73 19.88 -2.37
CA LEU A 405 -10.10 20.11 -1.88
C LEU A 405 -10.51 21.59 -1.95
N GLY A 406 -9.55 22.52 -1.87
CA GLY A 406 -9.84 23.95 -1.76
C GLY A 406 -10.48 24.34 -0.42
N SER A 407 -10.98 25.58 -0.33
CA SER A 407 -11.59 26.16 0.88
C SER A 407 -13.11 25.96 0.98
N ARG A 408 -13.76 25.37 -0.03
CA ARG A 408 -15.20 25.08 0.01
C ARG A 408 -15.45 23.77 0.73
N SER A 409 -15.88 23.87 1.98
CA SER A 409 -16.59 22.82 2.71
C SER A 409 -17.96 22.60 2.04
N GLY A 410 -17.95 21.90 0.90
CA GLY A 410 -19.15 21.40 0.25
C GLY A 410 -19.73 20.22 1.04
N THR A 411 -21.04 20.17 1.13
CA THR A 411 -21.91 19.29 1.93
C THR A 411 -21.86 17.79 1.58
N GLY A 412 -20.75 17.31 1.00
CA GLY A 412 -20.53 15.91 0.62
C GLY A 412 -19.19 15.38 1.15
N TYR A 413 -19.24 14.64 2.25
CA TYR A 413 -18.27 13.62 2.65
C TYR A 413 -16.77 14.00 2.75
N THR A 414 -16.41 15.20 3.25
CA THR A 414 -15.04 15.41 3.76
C THR A 414 -14.97 16.12 5.10
N GLU A 415 -15.04 15.32 6.18
CA GLU A 415 -14.29 15.57 7.41
C GLU A 415 -12.76 15.38 7.22
N GLY A 416 -12.31 15.05 5.99
CA GLY A 416 -10.95 14.61 5.69
C GLY A 416 -9.85 15.62 6.02
N THR A 417 -10.00 16.91 5.69
CA THR A 417 -8.97 17.92 5.98
C THR A 417 -8.81 18.22 7.47
N PRO A 418 -9.88 18.46 8.25
CA PRO A 418 -9.81 18.55 9.70
C PRO A 418 -9.20 17.30 10.36
N TYR A 419 -9.62 16.11 9.93
CA TYR A 419 -9.04 14.86 10.41
C TYR A 419 -7.53 14.78 10.14
N LEU A 420 -7.10 15.07 8.90
CA LEU A 420 -5.68 15.08 8.53
C LEU A 420 -4.88 16.13 9.33
N ALA A 421 -5.49 17.27 9.63
CA ALA A 421 -4.88 18.31 10.46
C ALA A 421 -4.65 17.82 11.90
N ALA A 422 -5.61 17.09 12.48
CA ALA A 422 -5.50 16.54 13.83
C ALA A 422 -4.47 15.41 13.93
N VAL A 423 -4.40 14.53 12.93
CA VAL A 423 -3.53 13.33 13.01
C VAL A 423 -2.09 13.56 12.54
N ARG A 424 -1.79 14.69 11.86
CA ARG A 424 -0.45 14.91 11.27
C ARG A 424 0.66 15.07 12.31
N SER A 425 0.33 15.47 13.54
CA SER A 425 1.27 15.66 14.65
C SER A 425 1.26 14.50 15.66
N VAL A 426 0.38 13.50 15.49
CA VAL A 426 0.32 12.36 16.38
C VAL A 426 1.69 11.66 16.42
N PRO A 427 2.29 11.44 17.61
CA PRO A 427 3.58 10.77 17.72
C PRO A 427 3.57 9.40 17.03
N VAL A 428 4.65 9.08 16.31
CA VAL A 428 4.83 7.77 15.66
C VAL A 428 5.25 6.72 16.69
N PHE A 429 6.18 7.10 17.56
CA PHE A 429 6.62 6.35 18.73
C PHE A 429 6.36 7.18 19.98
N THR A 430 6.10 6.53 21.10
CA THR A 430 6.07 7.19 22.43
C THR A 430 7.33 6.87 23.24
N ALA A 431 8.10 5.84 22.84
CA ALA A 431 9.33 5.48 23.54
C ALA A 431 10.52 6.43 23.28
N VAL A 432 10.49 7.16 22.17
CA VAL A 432 11.59 8.04 21.73
C VAL A 432 11.16 9.47 21.41
N SER A 433 9.89 9.81 21.63
CA SER A 433 9.39 11.17 21.44
C SER A 433 9.90 12.11 22.54
N THR A 434 10.39 13.28 22.13
CA THR A 434 10.90 14.33 23.02
C THR A 434 9.82 15.30 23.50
N ASP A 435 8.61 15.21 22.96
CA ASP A 435 7.51 16.14 23.26
C ASP A 435 6.60 15.56 24.36
N PRO A 436 6.31 16.29 25.46
CA PRO A 436 5.34 15.86 26.46
C PRO A 436 3.98 15.65 25.77
N ARG A 437 3.30 14.54 26.08
CA ARG A 437 2.01 14.14 25.50
C ARG A 437 1.09 15.36 25.27
N PRO A 438 0.66 15.66 24.04
CA PRO A 438 -0.44 16.60 23.86
C PRO A 438 -1.70 15.98 24.47
N THR A 439 -2.41 16.77 25.28
CA THR A 439 -3.74 16.45 25.80
C THR A 439 -4.68 16.08 24.66
N PRO A 440 -5.50 15.02 24.77
CA PRO A 440 -6.44 14.67 23.72
C PRO A 440 -7.51 15.76 23.65
N THR A 441 -7.48 16.58 22.60
CA THR A 441 -8.67 17.33 22.19
C THR A 441 -9.50 16.41 21.31
N ASP A 442 -10.72 16.17 21.76
CA ASP A 442 -11.76 15.49 21.00
C ASP A 442 -11.96 16.21 19.64
N PRO A 443 -11.80 15.52 18.50
CA PRO A 443 -12.07 16.15 17.20
C PRO A 443 -13.56 16.25 16.89
N MET A 444 -14.46 15.75 17.75
CA MET A 444 -15.90 15.84 17.56
C MET A 444 -16.52 16.63 18.71
N GLY A 445 -16.62 17.95 18.53
CA GLY A 445 -17.47 18.79 19.38
C GLY A 445 -18.93 18.33 19.29
N GLY A 446 -19.32 17.43 20.19
CA GLY A 446 -20.70 17.15 20.53
C GLY A 446 -20.96 17.73 21.91
N HIS A 447 -21.66 18.86 21.96
CA HIS A 447 -22.29 19.32 23.20
C HIS A 447 -23.41 18.35 23.56
N PRO A 448 -23.50 17.91 24.83
CA PRO A 448 -24.79 17.68 25.47
C PRO A 448 -25.09 18.86 26.40
N GLU A 449 -26.24 19.49 26.12
CA GLU A 449 -27.07 20.41 26.92
C GLU A 449 -26.42 21.50 27.81
#